data_AF-A0A2A7HTR8-F1
#
_entry.id   AF-A0A2A7HTR8-F1
#
_cell.length_a   1.000
_cell.length_b   1.000
_cell.length_c   1.000
_cell.angle_alpha   90.00
_cell.angle_beta   90.00
_cell.angle_gamma   90.00
#
_symmetry.space_group_name_H-M   'P 1'
#
loop_
_entity.id
_entity.type
_entity.pdbx_description
1 polymer ?
#
loop_
_entity_poly.entity_id
_entity_poly.type
_entity_poly.pdbx_seq_one_letter_code
_entity_poly.pdbx_strand_id
1 'polypeptide(L)'
;MKSFDRFKRKKDYHNTKSIVEELENLNVETIHGYKQKYFQESKHIWKTLVSKQGQADNLQGELLRQIEKLRYEAQNNGNINWDDNFEYFCAFINTSLKNESSLSTNQKETVDLIMRKIQKHGQYAHNLNANKVSDNLFDVMKIAYVDDDIYDFIADCISVIYINHPEPIAFTKKEGVYR
;
A
#
# COMPACT_ATOMS: atom_id res chain seq x y z
N MET A 1 -0.56 -35.95 -27.64
CA MET A 1 0.58 -36.01 -26.68
C MET A 1 1.29 -34.66 -26.69
N LYS A 2 1.06 -33.83 -25.67
CA LYS A 2 1.93 -32.72 -25.23
C LYS A 2 1.48 -32.31 -23.82
N SER A 3 2.13 -32.92 -22.84
CA SER A 3 2.00 -32.63 -21.41
C SER A 3 2.59 -31.23 -21.16
N PHE A 4 1.74 -30.22 -21.10
CA PHE A 4 2.16 -28.89 -20.64
C PHE A 4 2.15 -28.85 -19.10
N ASP A 5 3.36 -28.71 -18.55
CA ASP A 5 3.67 -28.07 -17.28
C ASP A 5 2.87 -28.49 -16.04
N ARG A 6 3.07 -29.74 -15.62
CA ARG A 6 2.87 -30.16 -14.22
C ARG A 6 4.14 -29.96 -13.36
N PHE A 7 5.29 -29.68 -13.98
CA PHE A 7 6.59 -29.55 -13.29
C PHE A 7 6.99 -28.11 -12.92
N LYS A 8 6.47 -27.06 -13.58
CA LYS A 8 6.68 -25.65 -13.13
C LYS A 8 5.89 -25.30 -11.86
N ARG A 9 4.60 -25.68 -11.80
CA ARG A 9 3.69 -25.37 -10.67
C ARG A 9 4.16 -25.85 -9.30
N LYS A 10 4.89 -26.97 -9.21
CA LYS A 10 5.40 -27.48 -7.91
C LYS A 10 6.61 -26.71 -7.38
N LYS A 11 7.43 -26.13 -8.27
CA LYS A 11 8.63 -25.37 -7.87
C LYS A 11 8.23 -23.96 -7.39
N ASP A 12 7.20 -23.38 -8.02
CA ASP A 12 6.67 -22.06 -7.66
C ASP A 12 5.85 -22.08 -6.35
N TYR A 13 5.11 -23.18 -6.07
CA TYR A 13 4.32 -23.36 -4.84
C TYR A 13 5.17 -23.52 -3.57
N HIS A 14 6.33 -24.18 -3.68
CA HIS A 14 7.27 -24.28 -2.55
C HIS A 14 7.99 -22.95 -2.27
N ASN A 15 8.23 -22.14 -3.31
CA ASN A 15 8.84 -20.83 -3.17
C ASN A 15 7.87 -19.81 -2.56
N THR A 16 6.59 -19.83 -2.94
CA THR A 16 5.57 -18.94 -2.35
C THR A 16 5.32 -19.24 -0.88
N LYS A 17 5.31 -20.51 -0.47
CA LYS A 17 5.14 -20.89 0.94
C LYS A 17 6.28 -20.36 1.83
N SER A 18 7.52 -20.45 1.35
CA SER A 18 8.70 -19.92 2.03
C SER A 18 8.71 -18.40 2.16
N ILE A 19 8.07 -17.67 1.24
CA ILE A 19 8.06 -16.19 1.24
C ILE A 19 6.96 -15.64 2.16
N VAL A 20 5.82 -16.33 2.28
CA VAL A 20 4.77 -16.01 3.26
C VAL A 20 5.33 -16.14 4.68
N GLU A 21 6.13 -17.18 4.95
CA GLU A 21 6.83 -17.39 6.23
C GLU A 21 7.88 -16.29 6.55
N GLU A 22 8.48 -15.64 5.54
CA GLU A 22 9.40 -14.50 5.77
C GLU A 22 8.66 -13.21 6.17
N LEU A 23 7.46 -12.96 5.62
CA LEU A 23 6.66 -11.79 5.98
C LEU A 23 6.03 -11.94 7.38
N GLU A 24 5.84 -13.18 7.83
CA GLU A 24 5.42 -13.49 9.21
C GLU A 24 6.47 -13.12 10.26
N ASN A 25 7.74 -12.87 9.90
CA ASN A 25 8.82 -12.61 10.87
C ASN A 25 9.30 -11.14 10.93
N LEU A 26 8.71 -10.22 10.15
CA LEU A 26 9.08 -8.80 10.20
C LEU A 26 8.53 -8.14 11.47
N ASN A 27 9.38 -7.40 12.18
CA ASN A 27 8.98 -6.59 13.32
C ASN A 27 8.77 -5.12 12.90
N VAL A 28 8.04 -4.38 13.74
CA VAL A 28 7.61 -2.99 13.54
C VAL A 28 8.76 -1.98 13.36
N GLU A 29 9.94 -2.29 13.88
CA GLU A 29 11.16 -1.46 13.79
C GLU A 29 11.99 -1.78 12.53
N THR A 30 11.71 -2.87 11.81
CA THR A 30 12.57 -3.39 10.73
C THR A 30 11.99 -3.32 9.32
N ILE A 31 10.92 -2.56 9.09
CA ILE A 31 10.49 -2.28 7.70
C ILE A 31 11.51 -1.43 6.94
N HIS A 32 12.41 -0.73 7.64
CA HIS A 32 13.37 0.14 6.97
C HIS A 32 14.26 -0.64 6.00
N GLY A 33 14.30 -0.19 4.75
CA GLY A 33 15.03 -0.89 3.68
C GLY A 33 14.34 -2.16 3.15
N TYR A 34 13.06 -2.37 3.46
CA TYR A 34 12.24 -3.39 2.81
C TYR A 34 12.31 -3.23 1.29
N LYS A 35 12.43 -4.36 0.59
CA LYS A 35 12.45 -4.41 -0.87
C LYS A 35 11.25 -5.17 -1.36
N GLN A 36 10.53 -4.57 -2.30
CA GLN A 36 9.37 -5.18 -2.92
C GLN A 36 9.68 -6.58 -3.47
N LYS A 37 8.87 -7.56 -3.07
CA LYS A 37 8.96 -8.96 -3.45
C LYS A 37 8.03 -9.30 -4.63
N TYR A 38 6.85 -8.67 -4.70
CA TYR A 38 5.82 -8.95 -5.70
C TYR A 38 5.67 -7.82 -6.74
N PHE A 39 6.81 -7.27 -7.18
CA PHE A 39 6.83 -6.16 -8.14
C PHE A 39 6.12 -6.51 -9.46
N GLN A 40 6.23 -7.76 -9.95
CA GLN A 40 5.59 -8.12 -11.23
C GLN A 40 4.07 -8.18 -11.11
N GLU A 41 3.56 -8.65 -9.98
CA GLU A 41 2.15 -8.69 -9.64
C GLU A 41 1.60 -7.28 -9.44
N SER A 42 2.28 -6.44 -8.65
CA SER A 42 1.94 -5.01 -8.51
C SER A 42 1.92 -4.30 -9.87
N LYS A 43 2.93 -4.55 -10.71
CA LYS A 43 2.99 -4.01 -12.07
C LYS A 43 1.87 -4.53 -12.96
N HIS A 44 1.44 -5.77 -12.78
CA HIS A 44 0.31 -6.32 -13.51
C HIS A 44 -0.98 -5.59 -13.11
N ILE A 45 -1.28 -5.52 -11.80
CA ILE A 45 -2.43 -4.79 -11.24
C ILE A 45 -2.43 -3.35 -11.76
N TRP A 46 -1.29 -2.66 -11.72
CA TRP A 46 -1.17 -1.29 -12.23
C TRP A 46 -1.58 -1.16 -13.70
N LYS A 47 -1.20 -2.13 -14.54
CA LYS A 47 -1.46 -2.07 -15.99
C LYS A 47 -2.87 -2.48 -16.36
N THR A 48 -3.50 -3.36 -15.60
CA THR A 48 -4.76 -4.00 -15.99
C THR A 48 -5.95 -3.62 -15.14
N LEU A 49 -5.73 -3.26 -13.87
CA LEU A 49 -6.79 -3.06 -12.88
C LEU A 49 -6.91 -1.62 -12.39
N VAL A 50 -5.81 -0.85 -12.39
CA VAL A 50 -5.84 0.59 -12.09
C VAL A 50 -6.46 1.34 -13.27
N SER A 51 -7.47 2.18 -13.00
CA SER A 51 -8.07 3.02 -14.01
C SER A 51 -7.07 4.09 -14.49
N LYS A 52 -7.14 4.44 -15.78
CA LYS A 52 -6.32 5.53 -16.33
C LYS A 52 -6.62 6.89 -15.70
N GLN A 53 -7.86 7.07 -15.22
CA GLN A 53 -8.36 8.29 -14.61
C GLN A 53 -9.40 7.96 -13.54
N GLY A 54 -9.43 8.77 -12.48
CA GLY A 54 -10.35 8.61 -11.37
C GLY A 54 -10.12 7.34 -10.55
N GLN A 55 -11.14 6.93 -9.80
CA GLN A 55 -11.14 5.70 -9.02
C GLN A 55 -11.21 4.46 -9.93
N ALA A 56 -10.60 3.35 -9.52
CA ALA A 56 -10.73 2.07 -10.20
C ALA A 56 -12.14 1.47 -9.99
N ASP A 57 -12.52 0.50 -10.81
CA ASP A 57 -13.80 -0.24 -10.67
C ASP A 57 -13.65 -1.52 -9.83
N ASN A 58 -12.43 -1.80 -9.36
CA ASN A 58 -12.09 -2.99 -8.60
C ASN A 58 -11.19 -2.65 -7.41
N LEU A 59 -11.25 -3.50 -6.37
CA LEU A 59 -10.60 -3.26 -5.10
C LEU A 59 -9.08 -3.27 -5.23
N GLN A 60 -8.51 -4.27 -5.90
CA GLN A 60 -7.06 -4.41 -6.03
C GLN A 60 -6.44 -3.19 -6.73
N GLY A 61 -7.06 -2.74 -7.82
CA GLY A 61 -6.67 -1.53 -8.55
C GLY A 61 -6.84 -0.27 -7.71
N GLU A 62 -7.96 -0.12 -6.98
CA GLU A 62 -8.17 1.09 -6.18
C GLU A 62 -7.16 1.18 -5.02
N LEU A 63 -6.88 0.07 -4.34
CA LEU A 63 -5.88 0.02 -3.28
C LEU A 63 -4.49 0.41 -3.80
N LEU A 64 -4.08 -0.15 -4.96
CA LEU A 64 -2.77 0.15 -5.55
C LEU A 64 -2.70 1.62 -6.01
N ARG A 65 -3.78 2.13 -6.60
CA ARG A 65 -3.88 3.54 -7.01
C ARG A 65 -3.71 4.48 -5.82
N GLN A 66 -4.38 4.19 -4.70
CA GLN A 66 -4.35 5.03 -3.50
C GLN A 66 -2.98 5.03 -2.81
N ILE A 67 -2.32 3.87 -2.68
CA ILE A 67 -0.97 3.83 -2.07
C ILE A 67 0.05 4.56 -2.94
N GLU A 68 -0.03 4.46 -4.28
CA GLU A 68 0.85 5.21 -5.17
C GLU A 68 0.57 6.71 -5.14
N LYS A 69 -0.67 7.12 -4.89
CA LYS A 69 -1.02 8.54 -4.66
C LYS A 69 -0.41 9.06 -3.36
N LEU A 70 -0.45 8.27 -2.28
CA LEU A 70 0.22 8.60 -1.01
C LEU A 70 1.74 8.68 -1.18
N ARG A 71 2.34 7.70 -1.88
CA ARG A 71 3.78 7.68 -2.22
C ARG A 71 4.17 8.96 -2.97
N TYR A 72 3.43 9.27 -4.04
CA TYR A 72 3.69 10.44 -4.86
C TYR A 72 3.58 11.74 -4.07
N GLU A 73 2.54 11.87 -3.24
CA GLU A 73 2.32 13.06 -2.41
C GLU A 73 3.46 13.27 -1.41
N ALA A 74 3.94 12.21 -0.75
CA ALA A 74 5.05 12.31 0.18
C ALA A 74 6.37 12.64 -0.54
N GLN A 75 6.70 11.91 -1.61
CA GLN A 75 8.01 12.00 -2.27
C GLN A 75 8.17 13.23 -3.17
N ASN A 76 7.10 13.65 -3.85
CA ASN A 76 7.17 14.71 -4.86
C ASN A 76 6.60 16.04 -4.37
N ASN A 77 5.61 16.00 -3.48
CA ASN A 77 4.92 17.19 -2.99
C ASN A 77 5.23 17.51 -1.52
N GLY A 78 5.97 16.65 -0.81
CA GLY A 78 6.24 16.83 0.61
C GLY A 78 4.97 16.96 1.45
N ASN A 79 3.90 16.23 1.07
CA ASN A 79 2.59 16.31 1.71
C ASN A 79 1.94 17.70 1.74
N ILE A 80 2.37 18.66 0.90
CA ILE A 80 1.81 20.01 0.90
C ILE A 80 0.33 20.05 0.54
N ASN A 81 -0.14 19.09 -0.26
CA ASN A 81 -1.53 18.99 -0.69
C ASN A 81 -2.37 18.08 0.21
N TRP A 82 -1.88 17.71 1.41
CA TRP A 82 -2.60 16.80 2.30
C TRP A 82 -3.99 17.33 2.70
N ASP A 83 -5.01 16.49 2.49
CA ASP A 83 -6.43 16.79 2.75
C ASP A 83 -7.21 15.51 3.14
N ASP A 84 -8.53 15.66 3.32
CA ASP A 84 -9.43 14.58 3.74
C ASP A 84 -9.47 13.38 2.78
N ASN A 85 -9.10 13.55 1.49
CA ASN A 85 -9.03 12.41 0.57
C ASN A 85 -7.83 11.52 0.88
N PHE A 86 -6.69 12.08 1.28
CA PHE A 86 -5.53 11.28 1.71
C PHE A 86 -5.77 10.62 3.07
N GLU A 87 -6.48 11.30 3.99
CA GLU A 87 -6.96 10.69 5.23
C GLU A 87 -7.87 9.48 4.94
N TYR A 88 -8.78 9.64 3.97
CA TYR A 88 -9.63 8.55 3.51
C TYR A 88 -8.81 7.40 2.91
N PHE A 89 -7.78 7.67 2.10
CA PHE A 89 -6.92 6.62 1.54
C PHE A 89 -6.24 5.80 2.65
N CYS A 90 -5.65 6.45 3.66
CA CYS A 90 -5.05 5.74 4.79
C CYS A 90 -6.06 4.84 5.51
N ALA A 91 -7.26 5.35 5.80
CA ALA A 91 -8.30 4.58 6.50
C ALA A 91 -8.83 3.41 5.65
N PHE A 92 -9.04 3.64 4.35
CA PHE A 92 -9.59 2.64 3.43
C PHE A 92 -8.61 1.50 3.18
N ILE A 93 -7.33 1.82 2.91
CA ILE A 93 -6.27 0.81 2.76
C ILE A 93 -6.14 0.00 4.05
N ASN A 94 -6.04 0.65 5.22
CA ASN A 94 -5.92 -0.06 6.50
C ASN A 94 -7.08 -1.04 6.72
N THR A 95 -8.31 -0.56 6.57
CA THR A 95 -9.52 -1.37 6.80
C THR A 95 -9.60 -2.53 5.81
N SER A 96 -9.30 -2.30 4.54
CA SER A 96 -9.40 -3.32 3.50
C SER A 96 -8.38 -4.44 3.71
N LEU A 97 -7.12 -4.09 3.96
CA LEU A 97 -6.06 -5.07 4.18
C LEU A 97 -6.23 -5.82 5.52
N LYS A 98 -6.70 -5.16 6.59
CA LYS A 98 -6.96 -5.85 7.87
C LYS A 98 -8.08 -6.89 7.79
N ASN A 99 -9.08 -6.64 6.94
CA ASN A 99 -10.18 -7.56 6.73
C ASN A 99 -9.86 -8.69 5.74
N GLU A 100 -8.72 -8.61 5.04
CA GLU A 100 -8.32 -9.63 4.09
C GLU A 100 -7.91 -10.92 4.80
N SER A 101 -8.48 -12.05 4.39
CA SER A 101 -8.20 -13.36 4.98
C SER A 101 -6.84 -13.94 4.56
N SER A 102 -6.35 -13.55 3.38
CA SER A 102 -5.05 -14.01 2.86
C SER A 102 -3.83 -13.36 3.52
N LEU A 103 -4.01 -12.35 4.38
CA LEU A 103 -2.91 -11.70 5.11
C LEU A 103 -2.77 -12.27 6.52
N SER A 104 -1.53 -12.47 6.95
CA SER A 104 -1.19 -12.89 8.32
C SER A 104 -1.45 -11.77 9.33
N THR A 105 -1.55 -12.13 10.62
CA THR A 105 -1.70 -11.15 11.70
C THR A 105 -0.57 -10.11 11.68
N ASN A 106 0.68 -10.54 11.49
CA ASN A 106 1.83 -9.64 11.49
C ASN A 106 1.82 -8.68 10.29
N GLN A 107 1.36 -9.15 9.12
CA GLN A 107 1.14 -8.26 7.97
C GLN A 107 0.10 -7.19 8.29
N LYS A 108 -1.02 -7.58 8.90
CA LYS A 108 -2.11 -6.65 9.26
C LYS A 108 -1.70 -5.62 10.31
N GLU A 109 -0.93 -6.03 11.32
CA GLU A 109 -0.36 -5.12 12.31
C GLU A 109 0.63 -4.14 11.67
N THR A 110 1.48 -4.63 10.77
CA THR A 110 2.44 -3.80 10.03
C THR A 110 1.73 -2.80 9.13
N VAL A 111 0.67 -3.21 8.41
CA VAL A 111 -0.19 -2.30 7.63
C VAL A 111 -0.74 -1.19 8.51
N ASP A 112 -1.30 -1.54 9.67
CA ASP A 112 -1.92 -0.58 10.60
C ASP A 112 -0.91 0.46 11.10
N LEU A 113 0.33 0.04 11.37
CA LEU A 113 1.42 0.92 11.78
C LEU A 113 1.90 1.82 10.63
N ILE A 114 2.07 1.27 9.43
CA ILE A 114 2.47 2.04 8.24
C ILE A 114 1.40 3.10 7.91
N MET A 115 0.12 2.72 7.89
CA MET A 115 -0.98 3.64 7.60
C MET A 115 -1.04 4.78 8.63
N ARG A 116 -0.89 4.48 9.92
CA ARG A 116 -0.79 5.52 10.96
C ARG A 116 0.43 6.41 10.80
N LYS A 117 1.57 5.86 10.35
CA LYS A 117 2.81 6.63 10.14
C LYS A 117 2.64 7.61 8.99
N ILE A 118 2.17 7.15 7.82
CA ILE A 118 1.89 8.01 6.65
C ILE A 118 0.90 9.11 7.04
N GLN A 119 -0.19 8.73 7.71
CA GLN A 119 -1.21 9.67 8.19
C GLN A 119 -0.61 10.76 9.11
N LYS A 120 0.23 10.38 10.09
CA LYS A 120 0.86 11.35 11.00
C LYS A 120 1.76 12.35 10.28
N HIS A 121 2.51 11.91 9.27
CA HIS A 121 3.34 12.80 8.45
C HIS A 121 2.46 13.79 7.66
N GLY A 122 1.41 13.29 7.01
CA GLY A 122 0.45 14.12 6.30
C GLY A 122 -0.24 15.17 7.17
N GLN A 123 -0.73 14.76 8.35
CA GLN A 123 -1.35 15.66 9.33
C GLN A 123 -0.38 16.72 9.84
N TYR A 124 0.89 16.35 10.05
CA TYR A 124 1.92 17.29 10.44
C TYR A 124 2.14 18.36 9.34
N ALA A 125 2.28 17.95 8.08
CA ALA A 125 2.42 18.87 6.95
C ALA A 125 1.19 19.78 6.78
N HIS A 126 -0.02 19.22 6.90
CA HIS A 126 -1.26 19.99 6.86
C HIS A 126 -1.32 21.05 7.97
N ASN A 127 -0.98 20.68 9.22
CA ASN A 127 -0.98 21.61 10.34
C ASN A 127 0.09 22.70 10.21
N LEU A 128 1.25 22.37 9.63
CA LEU A 128 2.27 23.36 9.31
C LEU A 128 1.74 24.39 8.30
N ASN A 129 1.13 23.94 7.21
CA ASN A 129 0.56 24.82 6.18
C ASN A 129 -0.59 25.69 6.71
N ALA A 130 -1.32 25.21 7.72
CA ALA A 130 -2.37 25.96 8.39
C ALA A 130 -1.84 26.94 9.46
N ASN A 131 -0.53 27.14 9.58
CA ASN A 131 0.14 27.92 10.63
C ASN A 131 -0.24 27.47 12.06
N LYS A 132 -0.52 26.17 12.24
CA LYS A 132 -0.88 25.57 13.55
C LYS A 132 0.32 24.95 14.28
N VAL A 133 1.51 25.00 13.68
CA VAL A 133 2.77 24.55 14.29
C VAL A 133 3.63 25.78 14.55
N SER A 134 4.15 25.93 15.78
CA SER A 134 5.07 27.03 16.09
C SER A 134 6.45 26.79 15.49
N ASP A 135 7.16 27.85 15.11
CA ASP A 135 8.50 27.77 14.50
C ASP A 135 9.50 26.95 15.32
N ASN A 136 9.39 26.99 16.64
CA ASN A 136 10.26 26.24 17.57
C ASN A 136 9.98 24.72 17.59
N LEU A 137 8.85 24.28 17.03
CA LEU A 137 8.46 22.87 16.92
C LEU A 137 8.58 22.34 15.48
N PHE A 138 9.07 23.17 14.56
CA PHE A 138 9.28 22.78 13.18
C PHE A 138 10.37 21.72 13.06
N ASP A 139 9.99 20.56 12.56
CA ASP A 139 10.84 19.43 12.26
C ASP A 139 10.58 18.95 10.82
N VAL A 140 11.53 19.23 9.94
CA VAL A 140 11.46 18.87 8.51
C VAL A 140 11.31 17.36 8.31
N MET A 141 11.86 16.54 9.21
CA MET A 141 11.79 15.08 9.12
C MET A 141 10.38 14.54 9.41
N LYS A 142 9.49 15.37 9.96
CA LYS A 142 8.10 15.00 10.23
C LYS A 142 7.14 15.34 9.08
N ILE A 143 7.59 16.06 8.05
CA ILE A 143 6.74 16.47 6.93
C ILE A 143 6.28 15.27 6.09
N ALA A 144 7.21 14.40 5.70
CA ALA A 144 6.93 13.27 4.82
C ALA A 144 7.87 12.10 5.11
N TYR A 145 7.36 10.90 4.93
CA TYR A 145 8.19 9.70 4.85
C TYR A 145 8.42 9.36 3.38
N VAL A 146 9.66 9.44 2.93
CA VAL A 146 10.00 9.43 1.50
C VAL A 146 10.62 8.13 1.01
N ASP A 147 11.07 7.26 1.92
CA ASP A 147 11.67 5.98 1.54
C ASP A 147 10.60 5.02 0.99
N ASP A 148 10.94 4.24 -0.03
CA ASP A 148 10.01 3.35 -0.73
C ASP A 148 9.54 2.16 0.13
N ASP A 149 10.30 1.82 1.17
CA ASP A 149 10.16 0.58 1.93
C ASP A 149 8.73 0.32 2.46
N ILE A 150 8.09 1.33 3.07
CA ILE A 150 6.72 1.21 3.58
C ILE A 150 5.69 1.12 2.47
N TYR A 151 5.91 1.80 1.34
CA TYR A 151 4.97 1.79 0.21
C TYR A 151 5.04 0.47 -0.54
N ASP A 152 6.26 -0.05 -0.72
CA ASP A 152 6.53 -1.35 -1.32
C ASP A 152 5.91 -2.50 -0.52
N PHE A 153 5.97 -2.43 0.82
CA PHE A 153 5.32 -3.42 1.68
C PHE A 153 3.79 -3.44 1.49
N ILE A 154 3.17 -2.26 1.40
CA ILE A 154 1.72 -2.18 1.18
C ILE A 154 1.36 -2.68 -0.23
N ALA A 155 2.15 -2.34 -1.25
CA ALA A 155 1.98 -2.85 -2.60
C ALA A 155 2.10 -4.39 -2.66
N ASP A 156 3.00 -4.97 -1.87
CA ASP A 156 3.12 -6.42 -1.74
C ASP A 156 1.91 -7.05 -1.03
N CYS A 157 1.37 -6.43 0.02
CA CYS A 157 0.12 -6.88 0.64
C CYS A 157 -1.05 -6.89 -0.36
N ILE A 158 -1.14 -5.86 -1.21
CA ILE A 158 -2.14 -5.79 -2.29
C ILE A 158 -1.89 -6.89 -3.34
N SER A 159 -0.62 -7.19 -3.63
CA SER A 159 -0.24 -8.28 -4.53
C SER A 159 -0.63 -9.64 -3.97
N VAL A 160 -0.53 -9.85 -2.65
CA VAL A 160 -0.99 -11.09 -1.99
C VAL A 160 -2.51 -11.27 -2.16
N ILE A 161 -3.29 -10.20 -2.07
CA ILE A 161 -4.74 -10.26 -2.39
C ILE A 161 -4.94 -10.75 -3.81
N TYR A 162 -4.27 -10.12 -4.78
CA TYR A 162 -4.39 -10.51 -6.19
C TYR A 162 -3.95 -11.95 -6.47
N ILE A 163 -2.89 -12.42 -5.82
CA ILE A 163 -2.41 -13.81 -5.98
C ILE A 163 -3.47 -14.81 -5.50
N ASN A 164 -4.17 -14.52 -4.39
CA ASN A 164 -5.21 -15.40 -3.84
C ASN A 164 -6.58 -15.20 -4.50
N HIS A 165 -6.82 -14.01 -5.05
CA HIS A 165 -8.03 -13.59 -5.74
C HIS A 165 -7.68 -12.83 -7.03
N PRO A 166 -7.31 -13.55 -8.11
CA PRO A 166 -6.84 -12.94 -9.36
C PRO A 166 -7.97 -12.27 -10.14
N GLU A 167 -9.22 -12.67 -9.90
CA GLU A 167 -10.38 -12.01 -10.47
C GLU A 167 -10.61 -10.65 -9.81
N PRO A 168 -10.93 -9.59 -10.57
CA PRO A 168 -11.19 -8.27 -10.01
C PRO A 168 -12.36 -8.30 -9.01
N ILE A 169 -12.09 -7.89 -7.77
CA ILE A 169 -13.12 -7.78 -6.74
C ILE A 169 -13.85 -6.46 -6.97
N ALA A 170 -15.17 -6.50 -7.15
CA ALA A 170 -15.96 -5.30 -7.41
C ALA A 170 -15.75 -4.23 -6.31
N PHE A 171 -15.52 -2.99 -6.72
CA PHE A 171 -15.38 -1.85 -5.82
C PHE A 171 -16.41 -0.77 -6.16
N THR A 172 -17.08 -0.25 -5.14
CA THR A 172 -18.01 0.87 -5.30
C THR A 172 -17.26 2.16 -5.07
N LYS A 173 -17.19 2.99 -6.11
CA LYS A 173 -16.57 4.31 -6.05
C LYS A 173 -17.21 5.16 -4.97
N LYS A 174 -16.39 5.89 -4.23
CA LYS A 174 -16.84 6.80 -3.18
C LYS A 174 -17.04 8.20 -3.75
N GLU A 175 -18.24 8.74 -3.59
CA GLU A 175 -18.53 10.14 -3.94
C GLU A 175 -17.66 11.11 -3.12
N GLY A 176 -17.25 12.22 -3.72
CA GLY A 176 -16.37 13.21 -3.09
C GLY A 176 -14.88 12.85 -3.09
N VAL A 177 -14.52 11.62 -3.46
CA VAL A 177 -13.12 11.19 -3.56
C VAL A 177 -12.62 11.35 -5.00
N TYR A 178 -11.70 12.30 -5.21
CA TYR A 178 -11.24 12.70 -6.55
C TYR A 178 -9.72 12.66 -6.75
N ARG A 179 -8.93 12.50 -5.69
CA ARG A 179 -7.47 12.41 -5.82
C ARG A 179 -7.04 11.15 -6.55
#